data_AF-A0A959PIP5-F1
#
_entry.id   AF-A0A959PIP5-F1
#
_cell.length_a   1.000
_cell.length_b   1.000
_cell.length_c   1.000
_cell.angle_alpha   90.00
_cell.angle_beta   90.00
_cell.angle_gamma   90.00
#
_symmetry.space_group_name_H-M   'P 1'
#
loop_
_entity.id
_entity.type
_entity.pdbx_description
1 polymer ?
#
loop_
_entity_poly.entity_id
_entity_poly.type
_entity_poly.pdbx_seq_one_letter_code
_entity_poly.pdbx_strand_id
1 'polypeptide(L)'
;MEPLERHIIKNRKALDAVETPDIEAMWTFIEKEIPKASVKRSALIVGLRKIAVAASFMLIGGVAVWLYLSPQQKTPTTLAGYYPELAEKEKGYIQTIAQKEANIPFDSLDQFIFEDILEELSTLEDMKATTLKDLPRYTENERVVNALMRYYERKIQILERLSNEYQKNKHHERKREIQI
;
A
#
# COMPACT_ATOMS: atom_id res chain seq x y z
N MET A 1 20.55 8.87 -58.07
CA MET A 1 20.37 9.39 -56.71
C MET A 1 19.05 10.11 -56.62
N GLU A 2 18.20 9.66 -55.72
CA GLU A 2 16.84 10.17 -55.51
C GLU A 2 16.86 11.59 -54.93
N PRO A 3 15.85 12.45 -55.21
CA PRO A 3 15.83 13.84 -54.75
C PRO A 3 15.88 13.99 -53.22
N LEU A 4 15.21 13.08 -52.51
CA LEU A 4 15.12 13.06 -51.05
C LEU A 4 16.48 12.77 -50.40
N GLU A 5 17.21 11.81 -50.97
CA GLU A 5 18.52 11.38 -50.49
C GLU A 5 19.54 12.52 -50.57
N ARG A 6 19.51 13.31 -51.65
CA ARG A 6 20.33 14.53 -51.76
C ARG A 6 19.98 15.57 -50.71
N HIS A 7 18.70 15.72 -50.38
CA HIS A 7 18.24 16.70 -49.40
C HIS A 7 18.70 16.34 -47.98
N ILE A 8 18.62 15.05 -47.61
CA ILE A 8 19.08 14.54 -46.32
C ILE A 8 20.60 14.69 -46.20
N ILE A 9 21.36 14.30 -47.24
CA ILE A 9 22.83 14.41 -47.21
C ILE A 9 23.27 15.87 -47.11
N LYS A 10 22.61 16.78 -47.84
CA LYS A 10 22.95 18.21 -47.83
C LYS A 10 22.68 18.87 -46.48
N ASN A 11 21.62 18.46 -45.77
CA ASN A 11 21.23 19.02 -44.48
C ASN A 11 21.70 18.20 -43.27
N ARG A 12 22.44 17.11 -43.49
CA ARG A 12 22.89 16.19 -42.43
C ARG A 12 23.58 16.91 -41.26
N LYS A 13 24.45 17.88 -41.55
CA LYS A 13 25.14 18.65 -40.49
C LYS A 13 24.20 19.47 -39.61
N ALA A 14 23.09 19.95 -40.15
CA ALA A 14 22.07 20.67 -39.37
C ALA A 14 21.14 19.72 -38.61
N LEU A 15 20.94 18.49 -39.12
CA LEU A 15 20.13 17.45 -38.47
C LEU A 15 20.88 16.73 -37.34
N ASP A 16 22.19 16.55 -37.51
CA ASP A 16 23.09 15.96 -36.50
C ASP A 16 23.55 17.00 -35.45
N ALA A 17 23.14 18.27 -35.59
CA ALA A 17 23.37 19.30 -34.59
C ALA A 17 22.45 19.05 -33.40
N VAL A 18 22.96 18.32 -32.40
CA VAL A 18 22.32 18.21 -31.10
C VAL A 18 22.44 19.57 -30.42
N GLU A 19 21.40 20.39 -30.50
CA GLU A 19 21.23 21.50 -29.58
C GLU A 19 21.11 20.89 -28.19
N THR A 20 22.18 20.97 -27.39
CA THR A 20 22.11 20.63 -25.97
C THR A 20 21.25 21.70 -25.33
N PRO A 21 20.01 21.40 -24.90
CA PRO A 21 19.25 22.40 -24.19
C PRO A 21 20.04 22.78 -22.94
N ASP A 22 20.06 24.06 -22.58
CA ASP A 22 20.70 24.50 -21.34
C ASP A 22 19.93 23.91 -20.16
N ILE A 23 20.36 22.72 -19.75
CA ILE A 23 19.77 21.91 -18.70
C ILE A 23 19.69 22.74 -17.42
N GLU A 24 20.71 23.56 -17.14
CA GLU A 24 20.78 24.41 -15.95
C GLU A 24 19.70 25.49 -15.97
N ALA A 25 19.55 26.21 -17.09
CA ALA A 25 18.47 27.18 -17.25
C ALA A 25 17.07 26.55 -17.11
N MET A 26 16.84 25.35 -17.65
CA MET A 26 15.55 24.65 -17.49
C MET A 26 15.25 24.26 -16.04
N TRP A 27 16.26 23.81 -15.28
CA TRP A 27 16.08 23.47 -13.86
C TRP A 27 15.70 24.69 -13.01
N THR A 28 16.22 25.88 -13.34
CA THR A 28 15.87 27.10 -12.58
C THR A 28 14.38 27.47 -12.66
N PHE A 29 13.69 27.14 -13.74
CA PHE A 29 12.25 27.37 -13.87
C PHE A 29 11.43 26.35 -13.09
N ILE A 30 11.86 25.09 -13.06
CA ILE A 30 11.23 24.03 -12.27
C ILE A 30 11.31 24.35 -10.78
N GLU A 31 12.47 24.83 -10.30
CA GLU A 31 12.66 25.16 -8.89
C GLU A 31 11.86 26.40 -8.45
N LYS A 32 11.59 27.31 -9.39
CA LYS A 32 10.81 28.54 -9.15
C LYS A 32 9.31 28.30 -9.04
N GLU A 33 8.78 27.25 -9.67
CA GLU A 33 7.35 26.91 -9.64
C GLU A 33 6.96 25.87 -8.57
N ILE A 34 7.93 25.26 -7.87
CA ILE A 34 7.61 24.43 -6.71
C ILE A 34 7.30 25.37 -5.54
N PRO A 35 6.05 25.41 -5.04
CA PRO A 35 5.74 26.21 -3.88
C PRO A 35 6.61 25.72 -2.73
N LYS A 36 7.46 26.61 -2.19
CA LYS A 36 8.14 26.41 -0.90
C LYS A 36 7.08 26.44 0.20
N ALA A 37 6.26 25.40 0.26
CA ALA A 37 5.43 25.13 1.41
C ALA A 37 6.39 24.83 2.54
N SER A 38 6.68 25.85 3.35
CA SER A 38 7.24 25.65 4.68
C SER A 38 6.19 24.90 5.49
N VAL A 39 6.08 23.59 5.26
CA VAL A 39 5.32 22.71 6.12
C VAL A 39 6.10 22.71 7.41
N LYS A 40 5.73 23.62 8.33
CA LYS A 40 6.04 23.47 9.74
C LYS A 40 5.47 22.11 10.09
N ARG A 41 6.31 21.08 10.07
CA ARG A 41 5.98 19.72 10.46
C ARG A 41 5.64 19.80 11.95
N SER A 42 4.38 20.13 12.22
CA SER A 42 3.86 20.15 13.57
C SER A 42 4.06 18.74 14.11
N ALA A 43 4.76 18.63 15.24
CA ALA A 43 4.95 17.36 15.93
C ALA A 43 3.60 16.64 16.20
N LEU A 44 2.49 17.38 16.14
CA LEU A 44 1.13 16.84 16.20
C LEU A 44 0.78 15.92 15.03
N ILE A 45 1.28 16.17 13.80
CA ILE A 45 0.98 15.33 12.63
C ILE A 45 1.75 14.00 12.70
N VAL A 46 2.97 14.02 13.22
CA VAL A 46 3.75 12.80 13.47
C VAL A 46 3.12 11.98 14.61
N GLY A 47 2.63 12.64 15.66
CA GLY A 47 1.87 11.99 16.74
C GLY A 47 0.53 11.39 16.26
N LEU A 48 -0.17 12.04 15.34
CA LEU A 48 -1.43 11.54 14.78
C LEU A 48 -1.23 10.30 13.92
N ARG A 49 -0.10 10.18 13.20
CA ARG A 49 0.28 8.95 12.48
C ARG A 49 0.53 7.77 13.42
N LYS A 50 1.07 8.00 14.63
CA LYS A 50 1.24 6.95 15.65
C LYS A 50 -0.10 6.42 16.18
N ILE A 51 -1.11 7.29 16.28
CA ILE A 51 -2.48 6.90 16.70
C ILE A 51 -3.24 6.23 15.54
N ALA A 52 -3.02 6.65 14.29
CA ALA A 52 -3.71 6.09 13.13
C ALA A 52 -3.38 4.61 12.89
N VAL A 53 -2.15 4.19 13.16
CA VAL A 53 -1.73 2.78 13.03
C VAL A 53 -2.37 1.92 14.12
N ALA A 54 -2.37 2.38 15.39
CA ALA A 54 -3.05 1.68 16.49
C ALA A 54 -4.58 1.58 16.29
N ALA A 55 -5.21 2.63 15.74
CA ALA A 55 -6.65 2.63 15.44
C ALA A 55 -7.01 1.72 14.26
N SER A 56 -6.10 1.52 13.28
CA SER A 56 -6.36 0.65 12.12
C SER A 56 -6.42 -0.83 12.51
N PHE A 57 -5.70 -1.26 13.56
CA PHE A 57 -5.73 -2.65 14.04
C PHE A 57 -6.99 -2.96 14.87
N MET A 58 -7.56 -1.94 15.52
CA MET A 58 -8.86 -2.07 16.19
C MET A 58 -10.02 -2.29 15.21
N LEU A 59 -9.85 -1.91 13.93
CA LEU A 59 -10.90 -2.05 12.92
C LEU A 59 -11.14 -3.50 12.51
N ILE A 60 -10.21 -4.45 12.65
CA ILE A 60 -10.46 -5.82 12.17
C ILE A 60 -11.08 -6.70 13.26
N GLY A 61 -10.63 -6.54 14.51
CA GLY A 61 -11.35 -7.09 15.66
C GLY A 61 -12.75 -6.47 15.81
N GLY A 62 -12.85 -5.15 15.58
CA GLY A 62 -14.12 -4.41 15.59
C GLY A 62 -15.06 -4.78 14.45
N VAL A 63 -14.55 -5.02 13.22
CA VAL A 63 -15.38 -5.40 12.06
C VAL A 63 -15.95 -6.80 12.20
N ALA A 64 -15.24 -7.76 12.79
CA ALA A 64 -15.80 -9.10 13.05
C ALA A 64 -16.97 -9.04 14.05
N VAL A 65 -16.84 -8.25 15.11
CA VAL A 65 -17.89 -8.03 16.12
C VAL A 65 -19.03 -7.17 15.55
N TRP A 66 -18.72 -6.14 14.76
CA TRP A 66 -19.70 -5.26 14.11
C TRP A 66 -20.50 -5.98 13.01
N LEU A 67 -19.87 -6.83 12.20
CA LEU A 67 -20.58 -7.69 11.24
C LEU A 67 -21.52 -8.69 11.92
N TYR A 68 -21.19 -9.13 13.13
CA TYR A 68 -22.02 -10.06 13.91
C TYR A 68 -23.18 -9.36 14.64
N LEU A 69 -23.03 -8.07 14.99
CA LEU A 69 -24.03 -7.31 15.77
C LEU A 69 -24.81 -6.22 15.01
N SER A 70 -24.40 -5.80 13.80
CA SER A 70 -25.04 -4.65 13.14
C SER A 70 -26.17 -5.05 12.19
N PRO A 71 -27.38 -4.45 12.33
CA PRO A 71 -28.48 -4.69 11.41
C PRO A 71 -28.20 -3.98 10.07
N GLN A 72 -28.09 -4.79 9.00
CA GLN A 72 -28.05 -4.44 7.57
C GLN A 72 -27.86 -2.95 7.20
N GLN A 73 -26.61 -2.54 7.01
CA GLN A 73 -26.31 -1.48 6.04
C GLN A 73 -26.34 -2.08 4.62
N LYS A 74 -27.02 -1.39 3.70
CA LYS A 74 -27.46 -1.90 2.39
C LYS A 74 -26.35 -2.03 1.32
N THR A 75 -25.10 -1.71 1.64
CA THR A 75 -23.96 -1.87 0.73
C THR A 75 -23.10 -3.03 1.21
N PRO A 76 -22.89 -4.08 0.40
CA PRO A 76 -22.01 -5.16 0.79
C PRO A 76 -20.59 -4.62 0.95
N THR A 77 -19.97 -4.83 2.11
CA THR A 77 -18.61 -4.36 2.42
C THR A 77 -17.55 -5.45 2.26
N THR A 78 -17.96 -6.63 1.77
CA THR A 78 -17.14 -7.84 1.65
C THR A 78 -17.38 -8.52 0.31
N LEU A 79 -16.47 -9.40 -0.11
CA LEU A 79 -16.57 -10.12 -1.39
C LEU A 79 -17.83 -11.01 -1.40
N ALA A 80 -18.12 -11.72 -0.32
CA ALA A 80 -19.29 -12.58 -0.13
C ALA A 80 -20.61 -11.81 -0.23
N GLY A 81 -20.59 -10.52 0.08
CA GLY A 81 -21.76 -9.66 -0.04
C GLY A 81 -22.17 -9.39 -1.50
N TYR A 82 -21.23 -9.52 -2.44
CA TYR A 82 -21.48 -9.40 -3.89
C TYR A 82 -21.51 -10.77 -4.60
N TYR A 83 -20.69 -11.72 -4.16
CA TYR A 83 -20.51 -13.04 -4.76
C TYR A 83 -20.66 -14.13 -3.69
N PRO A 84 -21.90 -14.55 -3.37
CA PRO A 84 -22.19 -15.49 -2.28
C PRO A 84 -21.45 -16.83 -2.41
N GLU A 85 -21.17 -17.29 -3.63
CA GLU A 85 -20.44 -18.52 -3.92
C GLU A 85 -18.98 -18.49 -3.41
N LEU A 86 -18.44 -17.31 -3.14
CA LEU A 86 -17.08 -17.12 -2.60
C LEU A 86 -17.06 -16.99 -1.07
N ALA A 87 -18.21 -17.02 -0.41
CA ALA A 87 -18.33 -16.76 1.03
C ALA A 87 -17.47 -17.69 1.89
N GLU A 88 -17.44 -18.98 1.59
CA GLU A 88 -16.65 -19.94 2.38
C GLU A 88 -15.14 -19.73 2.19
N LYS A 89 -14.72 -19.38 0.97
CA LYS A 89 -13.32 -19.06 0.68
C LYS A 89 -12.89 -17.77 1.39
N GLU A 90 -13.72 -16.72 1.32
CA GLU A 90 -13.47 -15.46 2.03
C GLU A 90 -13.38 -15.68 3.54
N LYS A 91 -14.29 -16.48 4.11
CA LYS A 91 -14.27 -16.83 5.53
C LYS A 91 -12.96 -17.51 5.94
N GLY A 92 -12.45 -18.45 5.14
CA GLY A 92 -11.16 -19.09 5.40
C GLY A 92 -10.00 -18.09 5.43
N TYR A 93 -9.98 -17.12 4.50
CA TYR A 93 -8.98 -16.05 4.53
C TYR A 93 -9.11 -15.16 5.76
N ILE A 94 -10.33 -14.72 6.11
CA ILE A 94 -10.60 -13.89 7.30
C ILE A 94 -10.14 -14.59 8.57
N GLN A 95 -10.45 -15.88 8.72
CA GLN A 95 -10.00 -16.67 9.86
C GLN A 95 -8.47 -16.76 9.95
N THR A 96 -7.81 -16.99 8.81
CA THR A 96 -6.35 -17.05 8.75
C THR A 96 -5.71 -15.71 9.12
N ILE A 97 -6.26 -14.60 8.63
CA ILE A 97 -5.82 -13.25 8.98
C ILE A 97 -5.99 -13.01 10.48
N ALA A 98 -7.16 -13.30 11.04
CA ALA A 98 -7.43 -13.12 12.46
C ALA A 98 -6.48 -13.95 13.34
N GLN A 99 -6.20 -15.20 12.96
CA GLN A 99 -5.23 -16.03 13.67
C GLN A 99 -3.81 -15.44 13.62
N LYS A 100 -3.38 -14.89 12.47
CA LYS A 100 -2.06 -14.25 12.37
C LYS A 100 -1.98 -12.97 13.18
N GLU A 101 -3.00 -12.13 13.09
CA GLU A 101 -3.08 -10.88 13.86
C GLU A 101 -3.07 -11.13 15.36
N ALA A 102 -3.79 -12.14 15.85
CA ALA A 102 -3.79 -12.52 17.27
C ALA A 102 -2.41 -12.92 17.81
N ASN A 103 -1.51 -13.39 16.94
CA ASN A 103 -0.16 -13.81 17.31
C ASN A 103 0.89 -12.68 17.18
N ILE A 104 0.50 -11.50 16.71
CA ILE A 104 1.39 -10.34 16.53
C ILE A 104 1.09 -9.33 17.63
N PRO A 105 2.07 -8.98 18.49
CA PRO A 105 1.86 -8.00 19.54
C PRO A 105 2.04 -6.59 18.97
N PHE A 106 1.04 -6.12 18.23
CA PHE A 106 1.08 -4.84 17.51
C PHE A 106 1.44 -3.65 18.42
N ASP A 107 0.95 -3.64 19.67
CA ASP A 107 1.21 -2.58 20.64
C ASP A 107 2.68 -2.50 21.08
N SER A 108 3.45 -3.59 20.94
CA SER A 108 4.86 -3.66 21.31
C SER A 108 5.80 -3.63 20.09
N LEU A 109 5.28 -3.43 18.88
CA LEU A 109 6.14 -3.32 17.69
C LEU A 109 6.87 -1.98 17.71
N ASP A 110 8.19 -2.04 17.53
CA ASP A 110 8.98 -0.83 17.27
C ASP A 110 8.68 -0.33 15.86
N GLN A 111 7.96 0.79 15.79
CA GLN A 111 7.54 1.40 14.54
C GLN A 111 8.72 1.72 13.59
N PHE A 112 9.91 2.03 14.11
CA PHE A 112 11.07 2.34 13.28
C PHE A 112 11.67 1.08 12.64
N ILE A 113 11.63 -0.04 13.35
CA ILE A 113 12.18 -1.32 12.87
C ILE A 113 11.24 -1.92 11.81
N PHE A 114 9.93 -1.78 12.01
CA PHE A 114 8.91 -2.41 11.16
C PHE A 114 8.25 -1.42 10.18
N GLU A 115 8.78 -0.20 10.01
CA GLU A 115 8.18 0.88 9.23
C GLU A 115 7.75 0.41 7.83
N ASP A 116 8.66 -0.19 7.08
CA ASP A 116 8.41 -0.67 5.71
C ASP A 116 7.26 -1.68 5.62
N ILE A 117 7.19 -2.60 6.59
CA ILE A 117 6.17 -3.66 6.60
C ILE A 117 4.81 -3.08 6.99
N LEU A 118 4.79 -2.13 7.93
CA LEU A 118 3.58 -1.44 8.37
C LEU A 118 3.04 -0.50 7.28
N GLU A 119 3.93 0.20 6.56
CA GLU A 119 3.56 1.04 5.41
C GLU A 119 2.99 0.19 4.28
N GLU A 120 3.60 -0.97 3.98
CA GLU A 120 3.07 -1.89 2.98
C GLU A 120 1.67 -2.39 3.37
N LEU A 121 1.47 -2.73 4.65
CA LEU A 121 0.17 -3.18 5.16
C LEU A 121 -0.88 -2.07 5.05
N SER A 122 -0.54 -0.83 5.40
CA SER A 122 -1.42 0.33 5.23
C SER A 122 -1.81 0.56 3.78
N THR A 123 -0.83 0.51 2.88
CA THR A 123 -1.05 0.67 1.44
C THR A 123 -1.99 -0.40 0.89
N LEU A 124 -1.85 -1.64 1.37
CA LEU A 124 -2.71 -2.75 0.97
C LEU A 124 -4.18 -2.54 1.41
N GLU A 125 -4.42 -1.98 2.60
CA GLU A 125 -5.77 -1.65 3.08
C GLU A 125 -6.41 -0.53 2.26
N ASP A 126 -5.64 0.51 1.91
CA ASP A 126 -6.11 1.61 1.04
C ASP A 126 -6.53 1.10 -0.35
N MET A 127 -5.76 0.15 -0.91
CA MET A 127 -6.09 -0.49 -2.17
C MET A 127 -7.41 -1.29 -2.09
N LYS A 128 -7.65 -2.02 -0.99
CA LYS A 128 -8.92 -2.72 -0.77
C LYS A 128 -10.08 -1.74 -0.68
N ALA A 129 -9.94 -0.68 0.11
CA ALA A 129 -10.99 0.32 0.28
C ALA A 129 -11.38 0.95 -1.06
N THR A 130 -10.39 1.28 -1.89
CA THR A 130 -10.59 1.80 -3.24
C THR A 130 -11.30 0.77 -4.14
N THR A 131 -10.85 -0.49 -4.10
CA THR A 131 -11.43 -1.59 -4.88
C THR A 131 -12.91 -1.82 -4.54
N LEU A 132 -13.25 -1.82 -3.25
CA LEU A 132 -14.64 -1.99 -2.79
C LEU A 132 -15.52 -0.80 -3.15
N LYS A 133 -14.98 0.43 -3.09
CA LYS A 133 -15.70 1.65 -3.48
C LYS A 133 -16.09 1.63 -4.95
N ASP A 134 -15.23 1.09 -5.80
CA ASP A 134 -15.46 1.02 -7.24
C ASP A 134 -16.31 -0.20 -7.66
N LEU A 135 -16.47 -1.20 -6.80
CA LEU A 135 -17.17 -2.45 -7.07
C LEU A 135 -18.62 -2.30 -7.58
N PRO A 136 -19.47 -1.40 -7.05
CA PRO A 136 -20.83 -1.20 -7.59
C PRO A 136 -20.87 -0.75 -9.05
N ARG A 137 -19.78 -0.20 -9.59
CA ARG A 137 -19.69 0.23 -11.00
C ARG A 137 -19.40 -0.92 -11.95
N TYR A 138 -19.02 -2.08 -11.41
CA TYR A 138 -18.58 -3.25 -12.16
C TYR A 138 -19.41 -4.45 -11.73
N THR A 139 -20.62 -4.57 -12.27
CA THR A 139 -21.64 -5.54 -11.85
C THR A 139 -21.24 -7.00 -12.03
N GLU A 140 -20.34 -7.32 -12.95
CA GLU A 140 -19.75 -8.65 -13.11
C GLU A 140 -18.31 -8.50 -13.58
N ASN A 141 -17.37 -8.48 -12.64
CA ASN A 141 -15.98 -8.30 -12.99
C ASN A 141 -15.10 -9.26 -12.20
N GLU A 142 -14.76 -10.37 -12.85
CA GLU A 142 -13.74 -11.31 -12.39
C GLU A 142 -12.45 -10.60 -11.97
N ARG A 143 -12.13 -9.42 -12.55
CA ARG A 143 -10.95 -8.64 -12.14
C ARG A 143 -11.07 -8.13 -10.70
N VAL A 144 -12.27 -7.72 -10.26
CA VAL A 144 -12.47 -7.25 -8.88
C VAL A 144 -12.45 -8.42 -7.91
N VAL A 145 -13.09 -9.53 -8.27
CA VAL A 145 -13.02 -10.78 -7.51
C VAL A 145 -11.56 -11.21 -7.32
N ASN A 146 -10.79 -11.23 -8.41
CA ASN A 146 -9.37 -11.56 -8.38
C ASN A 146 -8.55 -10.54 -7.60
N ALA A 147 -8.88 -9.24 -7.66
CA ALA A 147 -8.21 -8.21 -6.87
C ALA A 147 -8.43 -8.40 -5.37
N LEU A 148 -9.67 -8.68 -4.95
CA LEU A 148 -10.00 -8.93 -3.54
C LEU A 148 -9.39 -10.25 -3.02
N MET A 149 -9.36 -11.31 -3.84
CA MET A 149 -8.65 -12.54 -3.47
C MET A 149 -7.14 -12.30 -3.31
N ARG A 150 -6.51 -11.59 -4.26
CA ARG A 150 -5.09 -11.21 -4.15
C ARG A 150 -4.81 -10.34 -2.93
N TYR A 151 -5.73 -9.44 -2.57
CA TYR A 151 -5.64 -8.67 -1.34
C TYR A 151 -5.55 -9.60 -0.12
N TYR A 152 -6.44 -10.59 0.00
CA TYR A 152 -6.43 -11.53 1.13
C TYR A 152 -5.12 -12.32 1.21
N GLU A 153 -4.68 -12.88 0.07
CA GLU A 153 -3.42 -13.62 -0.02
C GLU A 153 -2.22 -12.76 0.35
N ARG A 154 -2.17 -11.52 -0.17
CA ARG A 154 -1.07 -10.61 0.11
C ARG A 154 -1.05 -10.20 1.58
N LYS A 155 -2.21 -9.93 2.17
CA LYS A 155 -2.31 -9.57 3.59
C LYS A 155 -1.75 -10.68 4.48
N ILE A 156 -2.12 -11.93 4.19
CA ILE A 156 -1.60 -13.10 4.90
C ILE A 156 -0.08 -13.19 4.80
N GLN A 157 0.49 -12.93 3.61
CA GLN A 157 1.95 -12.94 3.41
C GLN A 157 2.66 -11.82 4.17
N ILE A 158 2.10 -10.60 4.19
CA ILE A 158 2.67 -9.47 4.93
C ILE A 158 2.66 -9.77 6.43
N LEU A 159 1.55 -10.31 6.96
CA LEU A 159 1.44 -10.68 8.37
C LEU A 159 2.40 -11.81 8.74
N GLU A 160 2.60 -12.79 7.86
CA GLU A 160 3.61 -13.83 8.03
C GLU A 160 5.03 -13.25 8.11
N ARG A 161 5.37 -12.35 7.18
CA ARG A 161 6.66 -11.66 7.19
C ARG A 161 6.86 -10.83 8.45
N LEU A 162 5.83 -10.09 8.86
CA LEU A 162 5.85 -9.29 10.10
C LEU A 162 6.12 -10.16 11.33
N SER A 163 5.41 -11.29 11.45
CA SER A 163 5.62 -12.23 12.55
C SER A 163 7.05 -12.79 12.56
N ASN A 164 7.57 -13.16 11.39
CA ASN A 164 8.92 -13.68 11.25
C ASN A 164 10.00 -12.65 11.61
N GLU A 165 9.87 -11.40 11.14
CA GLU A 165 10.80 -10.33 11.51
C GLU A 165 10.72 -9.99 13.00
N TYR A 166 9.52 -10.00 13.59
CA TYR A 166 9.34 -9.83 15.03
C TYR A 166 10.06 -10.90 15.85
N GLN A 167 9.91 -12.18 15.47
CA GLN A 167 10.61 -13.28 16.14
C GLN A 167 12.12 -13.15 16.02
N LYS A 168 12.65 -12.83 14.82
CA LYS A 168 14.09 -12.63 14.61
C LYS A 168 14.63 -11.53 15.52
N ASN A 169 13.96 -10.38 15.59
CA ASN A 169 14.39 -9.27 16.43
C ASN A 169 14.45 -9.66 17.90
N LYS A 170 13.40 -10.32 18.42
CA LYS A 170 13.36 -10.84 19.79
C LYS A 170 14.50 -11.82 20.09
N HIS A 171 14.86 -12.67 19.12
CA HIS A 171 16.00 -13.58 19.26
C HIS A 171 17.34 -12.85 19.28
N HIS A 172 17.51 -11.80 18.49
CA HIS A 172 18.72 -10.98 18.47
C HIS A 172 18.91 -10.19 19.76
N GLU A 173 17.85 -9.60 20.32
CA GLU A 173 17.88 -8.90 21.60
C GLU A 173 18.33 -9.83 22.73
N ARG A 174 17.69 -11.00 22.86
CA ARG A 174 18.05 -11.99 23.89
C ARG A 174 19.52 -12.43 23.82
N LYS A 175 20.07 -12.61 22.61
CA LYS A 175 21.48 -13.00 22.44
C LYS A 175 22.45 -11.91 22.90
N ARG A 176 22.10 -10.63 22.75
CA ARG A 176 22.93 -9.51 23.21
C ARG A 176 22.94 -9.41 24.74
N GLU A 177 21.81 -9.67 25.39
CA GLU A 177 21.70 -9.64 26.87
C GLU A 177 22.53 -10.73 27.56
N ILE A 178 22.74 -11.88 26.93
CA ILE A 178 23.50 -13.00 27.52
C ILE A 178 25.03 -12.80 27.40
N GLN A 179 25.49 -11.86 26.58
CA GLN A 179 26.91 -11.57 26.36
C GLN A 179 27.46 -10.41 27.22
N ILE A 180 26.63 -9.87 28.12
CA ILE A 180 26.97 -8.81 29.08
C ILE A 180 26.94 -9.43 30.48
#